data_AF-A0AAN9C2D5-F1
#
_entry.id   AF-A0AAN9C2D5-F1
#
_cell.length_a   1.000
_cell.length_b   1.000
_cell.length_c   1.000
_cell.angle_alpha   90.00
_cell.angle_beta   90.00
_cell.angle_gamma   90.00
#
_symmetry.space_group_name_H-M   'P 1'
#
loop_
_entity.id
_entity.type
_entity.pdbx_description
1 polymer ?
#
loop_
_entity_poly.entity_id
_entity_poly.type
_entity_poly.pdbx_seq_one_letter_code
_entity_poly.pdbx_strand_id
1 'polypeptide(L)'
;MGKVNVLEIVLSNATGVYIAGQLLQGHVNLELNNNLKLRDIRIQVRGKAFVHWTEQLMRGPGESRFREIRHHAATEEYIEWTQSVLGRREYYNSM
;
A
#
# COMPACT_ATOMS: atom_id res chain seq x y z
N MET A 1 -8.28 -30.39 -0.09
CA MET A 1 -7.29 -29.69 -0.93
C MET A 1 -7.97 -28.49 -1.57
N GLY A 2 -7.34 -27.31 -1.55
CA GLY A 2 -7.92 -26.07 -2.07
C GLY A 2 -8.11 -26.10 -3.58
N LYS A 3 -9.15 -25.44 -4.09
CA LYS A 3 -9.44 -25.33 -5.53
C LYS A 3 -8.49 -24.39 -6.27
N VAL A 4 -7.82 -23.50 -5.53
CA VAL A 4 -6.83 -22.54 -6.04
C VAL A 4 -5.44 -23.14 -5.92
N ASN A 5 -4.71 -23.16 -7.02
CA ASN A 5 -3.33 -23.60 -7.12
C ASN A 5 -2.36 -22.40 -6.97
N VAL A 6 -2.62 -21.35 -7.75
CA VAL A 6 -1.82 -20.12 -7.79
C VAL A 6 -2.75 -18.93 -7.71
N LEU A 7 -2.37 -17.92 -6.93
CA LEU A 7 -2.97 -16.59 -6.95
C LEU A 7 -1.84 -15.58 -6.68
N GLU A 8 -1.41 -14.87 -7.72
CA GLU A 8 -0.29 -13.92 -7.62
C GLU A 8 -0.51 -12.67 -8.48
N ILE A 9 0.20 -11.61 -8.13
CA ILE A 9 0.30 -10.38 -8.90
C ILE A 9 1.69 -10.34 -9.52
N VAL A 10 1.76 -10.23 -10.84
CA VAL A 10 3.02 -10.13 -11.58
C VAL A 10 3.14 -8.73 -12.17
N LEU A 11 4.16 -8.00 -11.74
CA LEU A 11 4.48 -6.67 -12.28
C LEU A 11 5.41 -6.80 -13.48
N SER A 12 5.20 -5.96 -14.49
CA SER A 12 6.02 -5.96 -15.70
C SER A 12 7.42 -5.40 -15.47
N ASN A 13 7.62 -4.54 -14.46
CA ASN A 13 8.94 -4.05 -14.07
C ASN A 13 9.55 -4.99 -13.02
N ALA A 14 10.58 -5.74 -13.42
CA ALA A 14 11.30 -6.70 -12.58
C ALA A 14 11.99 -6.08 -11.35
N THR A 15 12.29 -4.78 -11.38
CA THR A 15 12.91 -4.09 -10.23
C THR A 15 11.90 -3.74 -9.14
N GLY A 16 10.60 -3.65 -9.49
CA GLY A 16 9.56 -3.18 -8.58
C GLY A 16 9.69 -1.71 -8.16
N VAL A 17 10.64 -0.95 -8.74
CA VAL A 17 10.85 0.47 -8.41
C VAL A 17 10.15 1.34 -9.45
N TYR A 18 9.30 2.24 -8.97
CA TYR A 18 8.55 3.19 -9.79
C TYR A 18 8.76 4.61 -9.28
N ILE A 19 8.77 5.59 -10.18
CA ILE A 19 8.78 7.01 -9.85
C ILE A 19 7.45 7.67 -10.29
N ALA A 20 7.20 8.87 -9.76
CA ALA A 20 5.99 9.63 -10.10
C ALA A 20 5.82 9.78 -11.62
N GLY A 21 4.61 9.50 -12.11
CA GLY A 21 4.26 9.56 -13.53
C GLY A 21 4.61 8.31 -14.34
N GLN A 22 5.34 7.33 -13.79
CA GLN A 22 5.56 6.06 -14.48
C GLN A 22 4.29 5.19 -14.51
N LEU A 23 4.16 4.42 -15.59
CA LEU A 23 3.09 3.46 -15.74
C LEU A 23 3.35 2.21 -14.88
N LEU A 24 2.45 1.93 -13.95
CA LEU A 24 2.41 0.67 -13.20
C LEU A 24 1.64 -0.37 -14.03
N GLN A 25 2.34 -1.35 -14.59
CA GLN A 25 1.75 -2.39 -15.44
C GLN A 25 2.04 -3.79 -14.87
N GLY A 26 1.08 -4.69 -15.02
CA GLY A 26 1.16 -6.07 -14.57
C GLY A 26 -0.08 -6.88 -14.91
N HIS A 27 -0.19 -8.07 -14.34
CA HIS A 27 -1.34 -8.95 -14.46
C HIS A 27 -1.52 -9.80 -13.20
N VAL A 28 -2.69 -10.43 -13.07
CA VAL A 28 -3.01 -11.36 -11.98
C VAL A 28 -3.08 -12.77 -12.55
N ASN A 29 -2.28 -13.69 -12.03
CA ASN A 29 -2.36 -15.10 -12.37
C ASN A 29 -3.26 -15.82 -11.36
N LEU A 30 -4.25 -16.56 -11.87
CA LEU A 30 -5.09 -17.45 -11.09
C LEU A 30 -5.10 -18.83 -11.76
N GLU A 31 -4.49 -19.80 -11.10
CA GLU A 31 -4.55 -21.20 -11.51
C GLU A 31 -5.46 -21.99 -10.59
N LEU A 32 -6.28 -22.86 -11.19
CA LEU A 32 -7.26 -23.66 -10.47
C LEU A 32 -6.98 -25.15 -10.70
N ASN A 33 -7.02 -25.93 -9.62
CA ASN A 33 -6.90 -27.38 -9.67
C ASN A 33 -8.26 -28.06 -9.95
N ASN A 34 -9.36 -27.31 -9.86
CA ASN A 34 -10.70 -27.77 -10.16
C ASN A 34 -11.63 -26.56 -10.41
N ASN A 35 -12.82 -26.79 -10.97
CA ASN A 35 -13.81 -25.74 -11.21
C ASN A 35 -14.18 -24.97 -9.94
N LEU A 36 -14.06 -23.66 -10.03
CA LEU A 36 -14.39 -22.70 -8.99
C LEU A 36 -15.37 -21.66 -9.55
N LYS A 37 -16.50 -21.47 -8.88
CA LYS A 37 -17.42 -20.36 -9.18
C LYS A 37 -16.89 -19.10 -8.51
N LEU A 38 -16.37 -18.18 -9.31
CA LEU A 38 -15.83 -16.90 -8.86
C LEU A 38 -16.87 -15.80 -9.06
N ARG A 39 -17.05 -14.95 -8.05
CA ARG A 39 -17.90 -13.75 -8.15
C ARG A 39 -17.12 -12.57 -8.74
N ASP A 40 -15.93 -12.34 -8.20
CA ASP A 40 -15.13 -11.16 -8.49
C ASP A 40 -13.66 -11.39 -8.09
N ILE A 41 -12.73 -10.77 -8.80
CA ILE A 41 -11.32 -10.59 -8.46
C ILE A 41 -11.06 -9.10 -8.54
N ARG A 42 -10.55 -8.53 -7.45
CA ARG A 42 -10.24 -7.10 -7.35
C ARG A 42 -8.76 -6.91 -7.07
N ILE A 43 -8.19 -5.87 -7.64
CA ILE A 43 -6.91 -5.32 -7.24
C ILE A 43 -7.16 -4.06 -6.40
N GLN A 44 -6.43 -3.93 -5.29
CA GLN A 44 -6.36 -2.70 -4.52
C GLN A 44 -4.91 -2.24 -4.46
N VAL A 45 -4.67 -1.01 -4.90
CA VAL A 45 -3.38 -0.34 -4.84
C VAL A 45 -3.44 0.71 -3.73
N ARG A 46 -2.48 0.65 -2.82
CA ARG A 46 -2.31 1.64 -1.74
C ARG A 46 -0.87 2.13 -1.73
N GLY A 47 -0.70 3.45 -1.68
CA GLY A 47 0.60 4.08 -1.46
C GLY A 47 0.49 4.97 -0.24
N LYS A 48 1.28 4.68 0.80
CA LYS A 48 1.27 5.41 2.07
C LYS A 48 2.70 5.72 2.49
N ALA A 49 2.91 6.87 3.12
CA ALA A 49 4.11 7.16 3.88
C ALA A 49 3.80 7.18 5.37
N PHE A 50 4.74 6.68 6.14
CA PHE A 50 4.80 6.89 7.58
C PHE A 50 6.12 7.58 7.88
N VAL A 51 6.07 8.65 8.65
CA VAL A 51 7.26 9.36 9.13
C VAL A 51 7.21 9.45 10.65
N HIS A 52 8.38 9.36 11.26
CA HIS A 52 8.57 9.60 12.69
C HIS A 52 9.81 10.47 12.87
N TRP A 53 9.70 11.52 13.69
CA TRP A 53 10.83 12.38 14.03
C TRP A 53 10.82 12.72 15.51
N THR A 54 11.98 13.10 16.00
CA THR A 54 12.13 13.57 17.38
C THR A 54 12.66 14.99 17.40
N GLU A 55 12.04 15.85 18.19
CA GLU A 55 12.52 17.19 18.49
C GLU A 55 13.26 17.16 19.81
N GLN A 56 14.49 17.70 19.82
CA GLN A 56 15.33 17.74 21.00
C GLN A 56 15.56 19.19 21.38
N LEU A 57 15.13 19.55 22.59
CA LEU A 57 15.22 20.90 23.12
C LEU A 57 16.04 20.86 24.40
N MET A 58 17.03 21.75 24.51
CA MET A 58 17.68 22.02 25.78
C MET A 58 16.87 23.08 26.52
N ARG A 59 16.37 22.76 27.71
CA ARG A 59 15.60 23.69 28.55
C ARG A 59 16.27 23.89 29.91
N GLY A 60 15.99 25.03 30.53
CA GLY A 60 16.50 25.40 31.86
C GLY A 60 17.78 26.26 31.82
N PRO A 61 18.00 27.14 32.81
CA PRO A 61 19.20 27.95 32.92
C PRO A 61 20.39 27.16 33.50
N GLY A 62 21.62 27.54 33.11
CA GLY A 62 22.86 27.12 33.77
C GLY A 62 23.04 25.61 33.94
N GLU A 63 23.36 25.17 35.16
CA GLU A 63 23.60 23.77 35.53
C GLU A 63 22.31 22.93 35.61
N SER A 64 21.12 23.56 35.63
CA SER A 64 19.82 22.87 35.59
C SER A 64 19.33 22.61 34.16
N ARG A 65 20.21 22.71 33.16
CA ARG A 65 19.88 22.36 31.77
C ARG A 65 19.51 20.88 31.67
N PHE A 66 18.33 20.60 31.15
CA PHE A 66 17.89 19.25 30.84
C PHE A 66 17.50 19.11 29.38
N ARG A 67 17.57 17.88 28.88
CA ARG A 67 17.16 17.52 27.52
C ARG A 67 15.71 17.09 27.54
N GLU A 68 14.86 17.81 26.81
CA GLU A 68 13.51 17.39 26.50
C GLU A 68 13.52 16.75 25.11
N ILE A 69 12.97 15.54 24.99
CA ILE A 69 12.79 14.85 23.72
C ILE A 69 11.29 14.71 23.48
N ARG A 70 10.81 15.25 22.36
CA ARG A 70 9.42 15.09 21.90
C ARG A 70 9.41 14.17 20.69
N HIS A 71 8.47 13.25 20.69
CA HIS A 71 8.27 12.30 19.58
C HIS A 71 7.07 12.74 18.77
N HIS A 72 7.23 12.71 17.46
CA HIS A 72 6.18 13.04 16.50
C HIS A 72 6.12 11.96 15.43
N ALA A 73 4.92 11.74 14.92
CA ALA A 73 4.72 10.87 13.77
C ALA A 73 3.59 11.41 12.91
N ALA A 74 3.68 11.15 11.60
CA ALA A 74 2.63 11.47 10.64
C ALA A 74 2.50 10.33 9.64
N THR A 75 1.28 10.12 9.15
CA THR A 75 0.97 9.16 8.09
C THR A 75 0.24 9.90 6.98
N GLU A 76 0.65 9.66 5.74
CA GLU A 76 0.04 10.24 4.54
C GLU A 76 -0.37 9.13 3.58
N GLU A 77 -1.54 9.25 2.96
CA GLU A 77 -2.01 8.36 1.91
C GLU A 77 -1.98 9.08 0.56
N TYR A 78 -1.14 8.60 -0.36
CA TYR A 78 -0.96 9.22 -1.68
C TYR A 78 -1.91 8.66 -2.73
N ILE A 79 -2.23 7.37 -2.62
CA ILE A 79 -3.10 6.68 -3.55
C ILE A 79 -3.87 5.60 -2.81
N GLU A 80 -5.18 5.60 -3.00
CA GLU A 80 -6.05 4.47 -2.73
C GLU A 80 -6.89 4.24 -3.98
N TRP A 81 -6.68 3.10 -4.63
CA TRP A 81 -7.37 2.77 -5.86
C TRP A 81 -7.76 1.30 -5.86
N THR A 82 -9.01 1.01 -6.23
CA THR A 82 -9.52 -0.36 -6.32
C THR A 82 -10.17 -0.58 -7.67
N GLN A 83 -9.88 -1.70 -8.32
CA GLN A 83 -10.46 -2.08 -9.59
C GLN A 83 -10.80 -3.57 -9.63
N SER A 84 -11.98 -3.93 -10.16
CA SER A 84 -12.30 -5.31 -10.52
C SER A 84 -11.55 -5.68 -11.81
N VAL A 85 -10.78 -6.77 -11.76
CA VAL A 85 -10.04 -7.37 -12.89
C VAL A 85 -10.80 -8.55 -13.51
N LEU A 86 -11.67 -9.21 -12.76
CA LEU A 86 -12.59 -10.23 -13.25
C LEU A 86 -13.88 -10.15 -12.45
N GLY A 87 -15.03 -9.92 -13.07
CA GLY A 87 -16.31 -9.83 -12.36
C GLY A 87 -17.16 -8.67 -12.87
N ARG A 88 -18.36 -8.50 -12.29
CA ARG A 88 -19.22 -7.38 -12.64
C ARG A 88 -18.67 -6.11 -11.99
N ARG A 89 -18.30 -5.13 -12.81
CA ARG A 89 -17.74 -3.84 -12.38
C ARG A 89 -18.77 -3.06 -11.56
N GLU A 90 -18.62 -3.03 -10.24
CA GLU A 90 -19.37 -2.14 -9.37
C GLU A 90 -18.67 -0.77 -9.41
N TYR A 91 -19.31 0.23 -10.02
CA TYR A 91 -18.84 1.61 -9.99
C TYR A 91 -18.96 2.13 -8.55
N TYR A 92 -17.84 2.28 -7.86
CA TYR A 92 -17.80 3.09 -6.65
C TYR A 92 -17.60 4.55 -7.08
N ASN A 93 -18.61 5.38 -6.83
CA ASN A 93 -18.48 6.83 -6.91
C ASN A 93 -17.52 7.27 -5.80
N SER A 94 -16.33 7.75 -6.16
CA SER A 94 -15.48 8.51 -5.24
C SER A 94 -16.07 9.92 -5.09
N MET A 95 -16.37 10.30 -3.84
CA MET A 95 -16.60 11.70 -3.43
C MET A 95 -15.32 12.53 -3.59
#